data_AF-A0A0S8GHR0-F1
#
_entry.id   AF-A0A0S8GHR0-F1
#
_cell.length_a   1.000
_cell.length_b   1.000
_cell.length_c   1.000
_cell.angle_alpha   90.00
_cell.angle_beta   90.00
_cell.angle_gamma   90.00
#
_symmetry.space_group_name_H-M   'P 1'
#
loop_
_entity.id
_entity.type
_entity.pdbx_description
1 polymer ?
#
loop_
_entity_poly.entity_id
_entity_poly.type
_entity_poly.pdbx_seq_one_letter_code
_entity_poly.pdbx_strand_id
1 'polypeptide(L)'
;MHKNAALQIILKVVSVLITVGGAVRLVANKQTFQSFLIGELWVDHSYFVYIYRVLGAFSVFVGITVFCVAQDPAQYSRLFKVWGLCFLFIAIVMFLAGYFLHMSFVHYGFDFAFCVLIALVCFSLSR
;
A
#
# COMPACT_ATOMS: atom_id res chain seq x y z
N MET A 1 23.25 -14.59 12.25
CA MET A 1 23.03 -14.77 10.80
C MET A 1 21.62 -15.21 10.43
N HIS A 2 21.02 -16.24 11.04
CA HIS A 2 19.69 -16.75 10.63
C HIS A 2 18.51 -15.74 10.72
N LYS A 3 18.53 -14.79 11.66
CA LYS A 3 17.49 -13.75 11.78
C LYS A 3 17.40 -12.85 10.53
N ASN A 4 18.52 -12.61 9.85
CA ASN A 4 18.54 -11.76 8.66
C ASN A 4 17.94 -12.49 7.46
N ALA A 5 18.25 -13.77 7.26
CA ALA A 5 17.73 -14.54 6.13
C ALA A 5 16.19 -14.69 6.15
N ALA A 6 15.61 -14.98 7.33
CA ALA A 6 14.16 -15.08 7.48
C ALA A 6 13.46 -13.73 7.21
N LEU A 7 14.02 -12.64 7.74
CA LEU A 7 13.52 -11.28 7.48
C LEU A 7 13.56 -10.97 5.97
N GLN A 8 14.67 -11.25 5.29
CA GLN A 8 14.80 -11.04 3.84
C GLN A 8 13.75 -11.82 3.04
N ILE A 9 13.45 -13.07 3.42
CA ILE A 9 12.42 -13.88 2.76
C ILE A 9 11.03 -13.27 2.98
N ILE A 10 10.68 -12.93 4.22
CA ILE A 10 9.40 -12.30 4.55
C ILE A 10 9.21 -11.02 3.74
N LEU A 11 10.26 -10.22 3.59
CA LEU A 11 10.21 -9.00 2.80
C LEU A 11 10.04 -9.21 1.31
N LYS A 12 10.71 -10.23 0.76
CA LYS A 12 10.50 -10.61 -0.64
C LYS A 12 9.06 -11.05 -0.87
N VAL A 13 8.48 -11.81 0.07
CA VAL A 13 7.07 -12.19 0.00
C VAL A 13 6.17 -10.96 0.09
N VAL A 14 6.37 -10.08 1.07
CA VAL A 14 5.55 -8.88 1.27
C VAL A 14 5.66 -7.92 0.07
N SER A 15 6.86 -7.70 -0.45
CA SER A 15 7.06 -6.85 -1.65
C SER A 15 6.38 -7.43 -2.88
N VAL A 16 6.44 -8.76 -3.08
CA VAL A 16 5.68 -9.42 -4.15
C VAL A 16 4.17 -9.23 -3.93
N LEU A 17 3.66 -9.41 -2.72
CA LEU A 17 2.24 -9.20 -2.42
C LEU A 17 1.80 -7.75 -2.68
N ILE A 18 2.59 -6.76 -2.26
CA ILE A 18 2.33 -5.33 -2.51
C ILE A 18 2.34 -5.06 -4.03
N THR A 19 3.29 -5.63 -4.75
CA THR A 19 3.42 -5.47 -6.20
C THR A 19 2.22 -6.08 -6.93
N VAL A 20 1.84 -7.31 -6.57
CA VAL A 20 0.67 -8.00 -7.15
C VAL A 20 -0.60 -7.23 -6.81
N GLY A 21 -0.78 -6.78 -5.57
CA GLY A 21 -1.91 -5.95 -5.16
C GLY A 21 -2.00 -4.65 -5.97
N GLY A 22 -0.87 -3.95 -6.16
CA GLY A 22 -0.80 -2.76 -7.00
C GLY A 22 -1.09 -3.04 -8.48
N ALA A 23 -0.61 -4.17 -9.02
CA ALA A 23 -0.87 -4.60 -10.38
C ALA A 23 -2.36 -4.89 -10.61
N VAL A 24 -3.03 -5.56 -9.68
CA VAL A 24 -4.48 -5.78 -9.71
C VAL A 24 -5.24 -4.46 -9.76
N ARG A 25 -4.79 -3.44 -9.00
CA ARG A 25 -5.40 -2.10 -9.05
C ARG A 25 -5.22 -1.39 -10.39
N LEU A 26 -4.09 -1.59 -11.06
CA LEU A 26 -3.82 -1.01 -12.37
C LEU A 26 -4.75 -1.57 -13.45
N VAL A 27 -4.98 -2.88 -13.42
CA VAL A 27 -5.88 -3.57 -14.36
C VAL A 27 -7.33 -3.61 -13.87
N ALA A 28 -7.65 -2.94 -12.75
CA ALA A 28 -8.98 -2.96 -12.17
C ALA A 28 -10.02 -2.42 -13.15
N ASN A 29 -11.10 -3.21 -13.26
CA ASN A 29 -12.25 -2.93 -14.09
C ASN A 29 -13.52 -2.89 -13.22
N LYS A 30 -14.68 -2.71 -13.84
CA LYS A 30 -15.98 -2.66 -13.14
C LYS A 30 -16.19 -3.86 -12.20
N GLN A 31 -15.81 -5.07 -12.63
CA GLN A 31 -15.96 -6.27 -11.79
C GLN A 31 -15.07 -6.19 -10.56
N THR A 32 -13.82 -5.72 -10.70
CA THR A 32 -12.92 -5.52 -9.55
C THR A 32 -13.53 -4.59 -8.51
N PHE A 33 -14.07 -3.44 -8.93
CA PHE A 33 -14.72 -2.49 -8.02
C PHE A 33 -15.97 -3.08 -7.34
N GLN A 34 -16.77 -3.87 -8.07
CA GLN A 34 -17.92 -4.57 -7.50
C GLN A 34 -17.50 -5.61 -6.45
N SER A 35 -16.44 -6.38 -6.71
CA SER A 35 -15.91 -7.38 -5.77
C SER A 35 -15.38 -6.75 -4.47
N PHE A 36 -14.92 -5.50 -4.52
CA PHE A 36 -14.48 -4.75 -3.34
C PHE A 36 -15.62 -3.94 -2.68
N LEU A 37 -16.88 -4.17 -3.07
CA LEU A 37 -18.05 -3.44 -2.55
C LEU A 37 -17.98 -1.91 -2.75
N ILE A 38 -17.25 -1.47 -3.77
CA ILE A 38 -17.05 -0.07 -4.16
C ILE A 38 -17.51 0.19 -5.60
N GLY A 39 -18.51 -0.57 -6.07
CA GLY A 39 -18.99 -0.52 -7.45
C GLY A 39 -19.47 0.87 -7.91
N GLU A 40 -20.00 1.67 -6.99
CA GLU A 40 -20.49 3.03 -7.25
C GLU A 40 -19.35 3.99 -7.67
N LEU A 41 -18.14 3.80 -7.11
CA LEU A 41 -16.95 4.58 -7.48
C LEU A 41 -16.54 4.39 -8.96
N TRP A 42 -16.93 3.30 -9.61
CA TRP A 42 -16.64 3.05 -11.02
C TRP A 42 -17.59 3.82 -11.96
N VAL A 43 -18.86 3.95 -11.59
CA VAL A 43 -19.91 4.46 -12.50
C VAL A 43 -20.07 5.97 -12.36
N ASP A 44 -20.08 6.49 -11.13
CA ASP A 44 -20.49 7.87 -10.88
C ASP A 44 -19.30 8.85 -10.83
N HIS A 45 -18.07 8.35 -10.66
CA HIS A 45 -16.91 9.22 -10.44
C HIS A 45 -15.61 8.72 -11.09
N SER A 46 -15.46 8.98 -12.39
CA SER A 46 -14.29 8.58 -13.21
C SER A 46 -12.94 9.02 -12.64
N TYR A 47 -12.91 10.13 -11.89
CA TYR A 47 -11.71 10.64 -11.21
C TYR A 47 -11.17 9.67 -10.15
N PHE A 48 -12.04 8.99 -9.40
CA PHE A 48 -11.58 8.03 -8.38
C PHE A 48 -10.97 6.78 -9.01
N VAL A 49 -11.42 6.38 -10.21
CA VAL A 49 -10.78 5.30 -10.96
C VAL A 49 -9.34 5.67 -11.33
N TYR A 50 -9.10 6.93 -11.72
CA TYR A 50 -7.75 7.41 -12.00
C TYR A 50 -6.87 7.42 -10.74
N ILE A 51 -7.37 7.96 -9.63
CA ILE A 51 -6.65 7.92 -8.34
C ILE A 51 -6.34 6.48 -7.93
N TYR A 52 -7.30 5.57 -8.05
CA TYR A 52 -7.14 4.17 -7.68
C TYR A 52 -6.02 3.49 -8.48
N ARG A 53 -5.92 3.79 -9.78
CA ARG A 53 -4.84 3.30 -10.64
C ARG A 53 -3.49 3.94 -10.32
N VAL A 54 -3.46 5.25 -10.03
CA VAL A 54 -2.23 5.94 -9.59
C VAL A 54 -1.72 5.35 -8.28
N LEU A 55 -2.60 5.07 -7.32
CA LEU A 55 -2.26 4.39 -6.06
C LEU A 55 -1.76 2.95 -6.31
N GLY A 56 -2.32 2.28 -7.32
CA GLY A 56 -1.82 1.00 -7.83
C GLY A 56 -0.38 1.09 -8.36
N ALA A 57 -0.09 2.06 -9.24
CA ALA A 57 1.26 2.30 -9.76
C ALA A 57 2.26 2.60 -8.62
N PHE A 58 1.84 3.44 -7.66
CA PHE A 58 2.65 3.77 -6.50
C PHE A 58 2.94 2.53 -5.64
N SER A 59 1.93 1.68 -5.41
CA SER A 59 2.10 0.42 -4.68
C SER A 59 3.08 -0.52 -5.39
N VAL A 60 3.00 -0.65 -6.71
CA VAL A 60 3.98 -1.42 -7.51
C VAL A 60 5.39 -0.88 -7.32
N PHE A 61 5.57 0.44 -7.43
CA PHE A 61 6.86 1.09 -7.25
C PHE A 61 7.44 0.85 -5.85
N VAL A 62 6.62 0.95 -4.81
CA VAL A 62 7.01 0.64 -3.43
C VAL A 62 7.41 -0.82 -3.28
N GLY A 63 6.61 -1.74 -3.83
CA GLY A 63 6.89 -3.17 -3.81
C GLY A 63 8.25 -3.49 -4.43
N ILE A 64 8.53 -2.97 -5.63
CA ILE A 64 9.83 -3.13 -6.31
C ILE A 64 10.97 -2.55 -5.45
N THR A 65 10.78 -1.35 -4.90
CA THR A 65 11.79 -0.71 -4.06
C THR A 65 12.10 -1.56 -2.82
N VAL A 66 11.08 -2.04 -2.12
CA VAL A 66 11.23 -2.93 -0.96
C VAL A 66 11.92 -4.24 -1.36
N PHE A 67 11.61 -4.81 -2.53
CA PHE A 67 12.23 -6.04 -3.03
C PHE A 67 13.73 -5.87 -3.30
N CYS A 68 14.11 -4.78 -3.97
CA CYS A 68 15.52 -4.46 -4.23
C CYS A 68 16.28 -4.24 -2.93
N VAL A 69 15.70 -3.48 -2.02
CA VAL A 69 16.34 -3.09 -0.76
C VAL A 69 16.40 -4.23 0.26
N ALA A 70 15.50 -5.22 0.16
CA ALA A 70 15.52 -6.40 1.02
C ALA A 70 16.84 -7.19 0.97
N GLN A 71 17.72 -6.96 -0.01
CA GLN A 71 19.03 -7.60 -0.05
C GLN A 71 20.00 -7.05 1.02
N ASP A 72 19.92 -5.76 1.35
CA ASP A 72 20.79 -5.11 2.34
C ASP A 72 20.06 -4.06 3.19
N PRO A 73 19.16 -4.48 4.11
CA PRO A 73 18.29 -3.56 4.85
C PRO A 73 19.06 -2.59 5.76
N ALA A 74 20.27 -2.95 6.21
CA ALA A 74 21.07 -2.10 7.10
C ALA A 74 21.50 -0.79 6.40
N GLN A 75 21.89 -0.88 5.13
CA GLN A 75 22.33 0.28 4.35
C GLN A 75 21.18 1.25 4.05
N TYR A 76 19.95 0.75 3.93
CA TYR A 76 18.79 1.52 3.49
C TYR A 76 17.74 1.78 4.59
N SER A 77 18.10 1.55 5.86
CA SER A 77 17.22 1.77 7.02
C SER A 77 16.55 3.15 7.04
N ARG A 78 17.27 4.21 6.64
CA ARG A 78 16.72 5.58 6.52
C ARG A 78 15.64 5.68 5.47
N LEU A 79 15.84 5.03 4.31
CA LEU A 79 14.87 5.03 3.21
C LEU A 79 13.55 4.44 3.72
N PHE A 80 13.60 3.26 4.36
CA PHE A 80 12.41 2.64 4.94
C PHE A 80 11.75 3.47 6.02
N LYS A 81 12.53 4.17 6.86
CA LYS A 81 11.96 5.08 7.86
C LYS A 81 11.13 6.19 7.22
N VAL A 82 11.63 6.78 6.14
CA VAL A 82 10.92 7.82 5.37
C VAL A 82 9.66 7.25 4.72
N TRP A 83 9.76 6.10 4.04
CA TRP A 83 8.60 5.43 3.44
C TRP A 83 7.53 5.09 4.49
N GLY A 84 7.93 4.56 5.64
CA GLY A 84 7.02 4.24 6.74
C GLY A 84 6.28 5.48 7.24
N LEU A 85 6.97 6.61 7.40
CA LEU A 85 6.34 7.88 7.77
C LEU A 85 5.38 8.38 6.69
N CYS A 86 5.74 8.30 5.41
CA CYS A 86 4.86 8.69 4.32
C CYS A 86 3.57 7.87 4.29
N PHE A 87 3.66 6.54 4.41
CA PHE A 87 2.48 5.68 4.43
C PHE A 87 1.61 5.88 5.67
N LEU A 88 2.23 6.11 6.83
CA LEU A 88 1.49 6.44 8.04
C LEU A 88 0.74 7.78 7.90
N PHE A 89 1.40 8.79 7.32
CA PHE A 89 0.77 10.07 7.02
C PHE A 89 -0.42 9.91 6.07
N ILE A 90 -0.25 9.16 4.96
CA ILE A 90 -1.35 8.88 4.02
C ILE A 90 -2.51 8.17 4.73
N ALA A 91 -2.23 7.17 5.59
CA ALA A 91 -3.27 6.49 6.35
C ALA A 91 -4.05 7.45 7.26
N ILE A 92 -3.35 8.31 8.00
CA ILE A 92 -3.98 9.32 8.86
C ILE A 92 -4.84 10.28 8.04
N VAL A 93 -4.31 10.80 6.92
CA VAL A 93 -5.06 11.70 6.03
C VAL A 93 -6.30 11.02 5.47
N MET A 94 -6.21 9.76 5.03
CA MET A 94 -7.37 9.00 4.54
C MET A 94 -8.42 8.78 5.62
N PHE A 95 -7.99 8.43 6.83
CA PHE A 95 -8.91 8.23 7.95
C PHE A 95 -9.64 9.52 8.32
N LEU A 96 -8.91 10.63 8.44
CA LEU A 96 -9.49 11.95 8.72
C LEU A 96 -10.42 12.40 7.59
N ALA A 97 -10.01 12.25 6.33
CA ALA A 97 -10.86 12.59 5.19
C ALA A 97 -12.15 11.77 5.17
N GLY A 98 -12.07 10.45 5.39
CA GLY A 98 -13.24 9.58 5.48
C GLY A 98 -14.18 9.97 6.61
N TYR A 99 -13.63 10.34 7.78
CA TYR A 99 -14.40 10.82 8.93
C TYR A 99 -15.09 12.17 8.64
N PHE A 100 -14.36 13.18 8.17
CA PHE A 100 -14.91 14.52 7.90
C PHE A 100 -15.92 14.54 6.75
N LEU A 101 -15.71 13.71 5.72
CA LEU A 101 -16.63 13.57 4.59
C LEU A 101 -17.81 12.65 4.90
N HIS A 102 -17.92 12.12 6.13
CA HIS A 102 -18.97 11.18 6.55
C HIS A 102 -19.10 9.98 5.61
N MET A 103 -17.97 9.52 5.04
CA MET A 103 -17.95 8.34 4.19
C MET A 103 -18.07 7.07 5.03
N SER A 104 -18.79 6.08 4.51
CA SER A 104 -18.82 4.75 5.12
C SER A 104 -17.40 4.16 5.17
N PHE A 105 -17.06 3.50 6.29
CA PHE A 105 -15.74 2.89 6.51
C PHE A 105 -15.36 1.89 5.41
N VAL A 106 -16.36 1.27 4.76
CA VAL A 106 -16.13 0.33 3.64
C VAL A 106 -15.37 0.99 2.48
N HIS A 107 -15.49 2.30 2.29
CA HIS A 107 -14.92 2.99 1.12
C HIS A 107 -13.44 3.37 1.28
N TYR A 108 -12.94 3.50 2.51
CA TYR A 108 -11.54 3.90 2.76
C TYR A 108 -10.81 2.98 3.73
N GLY A 109 -11.51 2.10 4.45
CA GLY A 109 -10.95 1.25 5.50
C GLY A 109 -9.93 0.24 4.98
N PHE A 110 -10.16 -0.33 3.80
CA PHE A 110 -9.21 -1.27 3.18
C PHE A 110 -7.88 -0.58 2.83
N ASP A 111 -7.95 0.59 2.22
CA ASP A 111 -6.77 1.37 1.84
C ASP A 111 -6.04 1.94 3.05
N PHE A 112 -6.78 2.35 4.09
CA PHE A 112 -6.23 2.72 5.39
C PHE A 112 -5.42 1.57 6.00
N ALA A 113 -6.04 0.38 6.12
CA ALA A 113 -5.38 -0.79 6.69
C ALA A 113 -4.15 -1.21 5.87
N PHE A 114 -4.25 -1.13 4.53
CA PHE A 114 -3.14 -1.41 3.63
C PHE A 114 -1.95 -0.46 3.85
N CYS A 115 -2.19 0.86 3.93
CA CYS A 115 -1.15 1.84 4.17
C CYS A 115 -0.49 1.66 5.55
N VAL A 116 -1.28 1.37 6.59
CA VAL A 116 -0.76 1.08 7.94
C VAL A 116 0.12 -0.17 7.92
N LEU A 117 -0.31 -1.23 7.23
CA LEU A 117 0.46 -2.47 7.13
C LEU A 117 1.81 -2.25 6.44
N ILE A 118 1.83 -1.50 5.32
CA ILE A 118 3.09 -1.14 4.65
C ILE A 118 3.98 -0.30 5.58
N ALA A 119 3.41 0.68 6.30
CA ALA A 119 4.16 1.52 7.21
C ALA A 119 4.86 0.69 8.31
N LEU A 120 4.14 -0.29 8.89
CA LEU A 120 4.70 -1.20 9.89
C LEU A 120 5.84 -2.05 9.32
N VAL A 121 5.67 -2.58 8.11
CA VAL A 121 6.73 -3.33 7.40
C VAL A 121 7.96 -2.44 7.23
N CYS A 122 7.80 -1.23 6.70
CA CYS A 122 8.91 -0.30 6.54
C CYS A 122 9.59 0.05 7.87
N PHE A 123 8.85 0.32 8.95
CA PHE A 123 9.47 0.61 10.25
C PHE A 123 10.23 -0.57 10.83
N SER A 124 9.74 -1.80 10.66
CA SER A 124 10.45 -3.00 11.10
C SER A 124 11.81 -3.19 10.42
N LEU A 125 11.99 -2.61 9.23
CA LEU A 125 13.24 -2.63 8.45
C LEU A 125 14.15 -1.45 8.70
N SER A 126 13.63 -0.41 9.34
CA SER A 126 14.42 0.77 9.69
C SER A 126 15.19 0.62 11.01
N ARG A 127 14.97 -0.47 11.73
CA ARG A 127 15.66 -0.82 12.98
C ARG A 127 16.90 -1.65 12.71
#